data_AF-A0AB35MJ00-F1
#
_entry.id   AF-A0AB35MJ00-F1
#
_cell.length_a   1.000
_cell.length_b   1.000
_cell.length_c   1.000
_cell.angle_alpha   90.00
_cell.angle_beta   90.00
_cell.angle_gamma   90.00
#
_symmetry.space_group_name_H-M   'P 1'
#
loop_
_entity.id
_entity.type
_entity.pdbx_description
1 polymer ?
#
loop_
_entity_poly.entity_id
_entity_poly.type
_entity_poly.pdbx_seq_one_letter_code
_entity_poly.pdbx_strand_id
1 'polypeptide(L)'
;MSGFLWRVGGALAAGVLGLALIFWQLEHASLNALGDLGRPSIAVYGLLFAGLLLLGWAVMSTLTRWIGYLREHPETRQLPAWLLGGLALLFGAVLVAGIVIHASYLRAQDPVPTEISQGFIAYEVAFAALAIVPGVLLVARLATRRAA
;
A
#
# COMPACT_ATOMS: atom_id res chain seq x y z
N MET A 1 -24.33 3.19 9.04
CA MET A 1 -23.39 3.67 8.00
C MET A 1 -23.96 3.33 6.63
N SER A 2 -23.81 4.19 5.61
CA SER A 2 -24.32 3.90 4.26
C SER A 2 -23.61 2.68 3.66
N GLY A 3 -24.31 1.89 2.82
CA GLY A 3 -23.73 0.69 2.18
C GLY A 3 -22.48 0.99 1.34
N PHE A 4 -22.35 2.22 0.85
CA PHE A 4 -21.14 2.72 0.20
C PHE A 4 -19.93 2.77 1.14
N LEU A 5 -20.08 3.42 2.31
CA LEU A 5 -18.99 3.54 3.29
C LEU A 5 -18.53 2.19 3.82
N TRP A 6 -19.45 1.24 4.00
CA TRP A 6 -19.08 -0.12 4.40
C TRP A 6 -18.23 -0.83 3.34
N ARG A 7 -18.58 -0.68 2.06
CA ARG A 7 -17.86 -1.32 0.95
C ARG A 7 -16.49 -0.67 0.72
N VAL A 8 -16.39 0.65 0.83
CA VAL A 8 -15.11 1.37 0.74
C VAL A 8 -14.24 1.08 1.96
N GLY A 9 -14.80 1.06 3.16
CA GLY A 9 -14.08 0.68 4.39
C GLY A 9 -13.58 -0.76 4.36
N GLY A 10 -14.39 -1.70 3.86
CA GLY A 10 -13.99 -3.08 3.65
C GLY A 10 -12.86 -3.24 2.63
N ALA A 11 -12.91 -2.49 1.51
CA ALA A 11 -11.83 -2.47 0.54
C ALA A 11 -10.54 -1.86 1.12
N LEU A 12 -10.65 -0.81 1.94
CA LEU A 12 -9.50 -0.25 2.65
C LEU A 12 -8.87 -1.27 3.61
N ALA A 13 -9.67 -1.95 4.43
CA ALA A 13 -9.19 -2.98 5.34
C ALA A 13 -8.50 -4.14 4.60
N ALA A 14 -9.10 -4.60 3.50
CA ALA A 14 -8.49 -5.60 2.62
C ALA A 14 -7.17 -5.10 2.00
N GLY A 15 -7.12 -3.84 1.55
CA GLY A 15 -5.89 -3.23 1.03
C GLY A 15 -4.78 -3.18 2.07
N VAL A 16 -5.09 -2.76 3.30
CA VAL A 16 -4.14 -2.72 4.43
C VAL A 16 -3.64 -4.13 4.78
N LEU A 17 -4.53 -5.12 4.82
CA LEU A 17 -4.14 -6.52 5.00
C LEU A 17 -3.23 -7.00 3.86
N GLY A 18 -3.52 -6.61 2.62
CA GLY A 18 -2.73 -6.96 1.45
C GLY A 18 -1.33 -6.39 1.53
N LEU A 19 -1.20 -5.12 1.92
CA LEU A 19 0.08 -4.47 2.19
C LEU A 19 0.84 -5.18 3.31
N ALA A 20 0.16 -5.54 4.41
CA ALA A 20 0.78 -6.23 5.53
C ALA A 20 1.35 -7.60 5.10
N LEU A 21 0.59 -8.38 4.32
CA LEU A 21 1.08 -9.63 3.75
C LEU A 21 2.29 -9.39 2.84
N ILE A 22 2.23 -8.39 1.96
CA ILE A 22 3.32 -8.08 1.03
C ILE A 22 4.60 -7.75 1.80
N PHE A 23 4.55 -6.73 2.65
CA PHE A 23 5.72 -6.23 3.35
C PHE A 23 6.28 -7.25 4.33
N TRP A 24 5.42 -8.00 5.02
CA TRP A 24 5.87 -9.09 5.88
C TRP A 24 6.69 -10.14 5.11
N GLN A 25 6.20 -10.56 3.94
CA GLN A 25 6.92 -11.54 3.13
C GLN A 25 8.18 -10.97 2.46
N LEU A 26 8.19 -9.67 2.13
CA LEU A 26 9.37 -8.99 1.60
C LEU A 26 10.48 -8.88 2.67
N GLU A 27 10.13 -8.51 3.91
CA GLU A 27 11.08 -8.49 5.02
C GLU A 27 11.65 -9.88 5.25
N HIS A 28 10.78 -10.90 5.36
CA HIS A 28 11.21 -12.29 5.51
C HIS A 28 12.15 -12.75 4.38
N ALA A 29 11.86 -12.38 3.13
CA ALA A 29 12.72 -12.67 2.00
C ALA A 29 14.06 -11.93 2.07
N SER A 30 14.06 -10.67 2.53
CA SER A 30 15.27 -9.86 2.67
C SER A 30 16.20 -10.39 3.77
N LEU A 31 15.64 -10.83 4.90
CA LEU A 31 16.41 -11.41 6.00
C LEU A 31 17.04 -12.75 5.61
N ASN A 32 16.31 -13.59 4.86
CA ASN A 32 16.87 -14.85 4.34
C ASN A 32 18.05 -14.59 3.39
N ALA A 33 17.94 -13.57 2.55
CA ALA A 33 19.01 -13.19 1.63
C ALA A 33 20.24 -12.63 2.37
N LEU A 34 20.04 -11.81 3.40
CA LEU A 34 21.13 -11.23 4.18
C LEU A 34 21.80 -12.24 5.13
N GLY A 35 21.04 -13.19 5.67
CA GLY A 35 21.53 -14.23 6.57
C GLY A 35 22.11 -15.47 5.86
N ASP A 36 22.25 -15.44 4.53
CA ASP A 36 22.68 -16.58 3.70
C ASP A 36 21.88 -17.88 3.96
N LEU A 37 20.59 -17.73 4.28
CA LEU A 37 19.67 -18.84 4.57
C LEU A 37 19.06 -19.44 3.28
N GLY A 38 19.46 -18.94 2.12
CA GLY A 38 18.97 -19.35 0.82
C GLY A 38 17.60 -18.77 0.45
N ARG A 39 16.90 -19.44 -0.47
CA ARG A 39 15.61 -18.95 -0.99
C ARG A 39 14.48 -19.17 0.02
N PRO A 40 13.56 -18.19 0.18
CA PRO A 40 12.34 -18.38 0.95
C PRO A 40 11.52 -19.58 0.47
N SER A 41 10.74 -20.15 1.39
CA SER A 41 9.84 -21.27 1.06
C SER A 41 8.76 -20.83 0.06
N ILE A 42 8.19 -21.79 -0.67
CA ILE A 42 7.12 -21.52 -1.64
C ILE A 42 5.90 -20.82 -1.01
N ALA A 43 5.65 -21.07 0.29
CA ALA A 43 4.58 -20.43 1.03
C ALA A 43 4.76 -18.90 1.14
N VAL A 44 6.00 -18.41 1.26
CA VAL A 44 6.32 -16.97 1.29
C VAL A 44 5.88 -16.32 -0.02
N TYR A 45 6.23 -16.92 -1.16
CA TYR A 45 5.80 -16.42 -2.47
C TYR A 45 4.29 -16.50 -2.67
N GLY A 46 3.65 -17.58 -2.18
CA GLY A 46 2.20 -17.73 -2.23
C GLY A 46 1.46 -16.63 -1.46
N LEU A 47 1.93 -16.30 -0.25
CA LEU A 47 1.37 -15.23 0.58
C LEU A 47 1.65 -13.84 0.01
N LEU A 48 2.85 -13.61 -0.55
CA LEU A 48 3.18 -12.38 -1.28
C LEU A 48 2.20 -12.17 -2.45
N PHE A 49 1.96 -13.22 -3.25
CA PHE A 49 1.02 -13.18 -4.35
C PHE A 49 -0.42 -12.94 -3.90
N ALA A 50 -0.85 -13.60 -2.82
CA ALA A 50 -2.17 -13.36 -2.22
C ALA A 50 -2.33 -11.91 -1.76
N GLY A 51 -1.30 -11.33 -1.15
CA GLY A 51 -1.27 -9.92 -0.76
C GLY A 51 -1.40 -8.97 -1.96
N LEU A 52 -0.69 -9.26 -3.06
CA LEU A 52 -0.79 -8.49 -4.31
C LEU A 52 -2.20 -8.57 -4.92
N LEU A 53 -2.82 -9.75 -4.96
CA LEU A 53 -4.19 -9.92 -5.44
C LEU A 53 -5.17 -9.12 -4.57
N LEU A 54 -5.02 -9.20 -3.25
CA LEU A 54 -5.89 -8.51 -2.30
C LEU A 54 -5.76 -6.98 -2.45
N LEU A 55 -4.53 -6.47 -2.56
CA LEU A 55 -4.26 -5.05 -2.79
C LEU A 55 -4.81 -4.59 -4.15
N GLY A 56 -4.56 -5.34 -5.21
CA GLY A 56 -5.06 -5.02 -6.55
C GLY A 56 -6.59 -4.96 -6.59
N TRP A 57 -7.25 -5.95 -5.99
CA TRP A 57 -8.71 -5.97 -5.84
C TRP A 57 -9.22 -4.79 -5.01
N ALA A 58 -8.58 -4.47 -3.88
CA ALA A 58 -8.96 -3.34 -3.03
C ALA A 58 -8.85 -1.99 -3.76
N VAL A 59 -7.75 -1.77 -4.48
CA VAL A 59 -7.51 -0.55 -5.26
C VAL A 59 -8.53 -0.42 -6.39
N MET A 60 -8.72 -1.46 -7.20
CA MET A 60 -9.66 -1.43 -8.32
C MET A 60 -11.11 -1.29 -7.86
N SER A 61 -11.52 -2.05 -6.85
CA SER A 61 -12.88 -1.97 -6.32
C SER A 61 -13.20 -0.59 -5.73
N THR A 62 -12.26 0.01 -5.00
CA THR A 62 -12.41 1.37 -4.47
C THR A 62 -12.47 2.39 -5.60
N LEU A 63 -11.55 2.29 -6.58
CA LEU A 63 -11.50 3.19 -7.72
C LEU A 63 -12.81 3.20 -8.52
N THR A 64 -13.32 2.03 -8.90
CA THR A 64 -14.58 1.90 -9.66
C THR A 64 -15.76 2.49 -8.88
N ARG A 65 -15.86 2.18 -7.58
CA ARG A 65 -16.93 2.69 -6.72
C ARG A 65 -16.86 4.21 -6.56
N TRP A 66 -15.66 4.75 -6.37
CA TRP A 66 -15.46 6.18 -6.17
C TRP A 66 -15.75 6.96 -7.46
N ILE A 67 -15.33 6.45 -8.62
CA ILE A 67 -15.68 7.03 -9.93
C ILE A 67 -17.20 7.06 -10.12
N GLY A 68 -17.88 5.93 -9.84
CA GLY A 68 -19.35 5.88 -9.93
C GLY A 68 -20.02 6.90 -9.02
N TYR A 69 -19.59 6.96 -7.76
CA TYR A 69 -20.12 7.92 -6.78
C TYR A 69 -19.97 9.38 -7.23
N LEU A 70 -18.80 9.74 -7.76
CA LEU A 70 -18.52 11.09 -8.25
C LEU A 70 -19.30 11.47 -9.51
N ARG A 71 -19.68 10.50 -10.35
CA ARG A 71 -20.57 10.73 -11.49
C ARG A 71 -22.00 11.00 -11.06
N GLU A 72 -22.45 10.29 -10.01
CA GLU A 72 -23.79 10.46 -9.44
C GLU A 72 -23.91 11.75 -8.61
N HIS A 73 -22.82 12.21 -8.00
CA HIS A 73 -22.78 13.38 -7.10
C HIS A 73 -21.71 14.39 -7.53
N PRO A 74 -21.90 15.10 -8.67
CA PRO A 74 -20.90 16.02 -9.24
C PRO A 74 -20.55 17.19 -8.33
N GLU A 75 -21.43 17.56 -7.40
CA GLU A 75 -21.23 18.60 -6.38
C GLU A 75 -20.26 18.19 -5.27
N THR A 76 -19.85 16.92 -5.20
CA THR A 76 -18.93 16.41 -4.19
C THR A 76 -17.58 17.13 -4.28
N ARG A 77 -17.26 17.90 -3.23
CA ARG A 77 -15.97 18.57 -3.11
C ARG A 77 -14.86 17.54 -2.93
N GLN A 78 -13.86 17.63 -3.79
CA GLN A 78 -12.64 16.85 -3.71
C GLN A 78 -11.45 17.78 -3.46
N LEU A 79 -10.41 17.24 -2.83
CA LEU A 79 -9.13 17.93 -2.72
C LEU A 79 -8.58 18.28 -4.12
N PRO A 80 -7.82 19.38 -4.25
CA PRO A 80 -7.22 19.75 -5.51
C PRO A 80 -6.20 18.70 -5.96
N ALA A 81 -6.08 18.50 -7.28
CA ALA A 81 -5.27 17.42 -7.85
C ALA A 81 -3.79 17.52 -7.46
N TRP A 82 -3.24 18.74 -7.38
CA TRP A 82 -1.87 18.98 -6.96
C TRP A 82 -1.62 18.54 -5.51
N LEU A 83 -2.61 18.69 -4.62
CA LEU A 83 -2.48 18.29 -3.22
C LEU A 83 -2.55 16.76 -3.09
N LEU A 84 -3.47 16.11 -3.81
CA LEU A 84 -3.54 14.64 -3.85
C LEU A 84 -2.24 14.03 -4.41
N GLY A 85 -1.75 14.58 -5.53
CA GLY A 85 -0.47 14.16 -6.10
C GLY A 85 0.71 14.43 -5.15
N GLY A 86 0.73 15.61 -4.51
CA GLY A 86 1.75 15.99 -3.54
C GLY A 86 1.79 15.07 -2.33
N LEU A 87 0.63 14.70 -1.77
CA LEU A 87 0.54 13.74 -0.67
C LEU A 87 1.01 12.34 -1.08
N ALA A 88 0.56 11.85 -2.25
CA ALA A 88 0.99 10.56 -2.76
C ALA A 88 2.52 10.49 -2.94
N LEU A 89 3.12 11.55 -3.51
CA LEU A 89 4.56 11.66 -3.69
C LEU A 89 5.30 11.79 -2.36
N LEU A 90 4.80 12.63 -1.43
CA LEU A 90 5.42 12.84 -0.13
C LEU A 90 5.48 11.53 0.67
N PHE A 91 4.35 10.83 0.80
CA PHE A 91 4.30 9.59 1.56
C PHE A 91 5.06 8.45 0.87
N GLY A 92 5.04 8.40 -0.46
CA GLY A 92 5.88 7.49 -1.24
C GLY A 92 7.38 7.75 -1.04
N ALA A 93 7.80 9.02 -1.02
CA ALA A 93 9.19 9.39 -0.78
C ALA A 93 9.64 9.03 0.65
N VAL A 94 8.79 9.28 1.65
CA VAL A 94 9.05 8.88 3.04
C VAL A 94 9.19 7.36 3.12
N LEU A 95 8.25 6.59 2.56
CA LEU A 95 8.32 5.13 2.51
C LEU A 95 9.68 4.65 1.96
N VAL A 96 10.08 5.15 0.78
CA VAL A 96 11.34 4.77 0.13
C VAL A 96 12.54 5.14 1.00
N ALA A 97 12.55 6.34 1.59
CA ALA A 97 13.64 6.76 2.50
C ALA A 97 13.76 5.81 3.70
N GLY A 98 12.63 5.43 4.31
CA GLY A 98 12.60 4.48 5.43
C GLY A 98 13.13 3.10 5.04
N ILE A 99 12.76 2.58 3.86
CA ILE A 99 13.29 1.31 3.34
C ILE A 99 14.80 1.37 3.17
N VAL A 100 15.32 2.46 2.59
CA VAL A 100 16.77 2.63 2.40
C VAL A 100 17.51 2.68 3.74
N ILE A 101 16.97 3.41 4.72
CA ILE A 101 17.55 3.51 6.07
C ILE A 101 17.54 2.15 6.75
N HIS A 102 16.41 1.44 6.76
CA HIS A 102 16.28 0.11 7.36
C HIS A 102 17.20 -0.92 6.71
N ALA A 103 17.24 -0.97 5.38
CA ALA A 103 18.14 -1.88 4.65
C ALA A 103 19.63 -1.56 4.91
N SER A 104 19.98 -0.30 5.14
CA SER A 104 21.35 0.08 5.51
C SER A 104 21.66 -0.28 6.95
N TYR A 105 20.70 -0.13 7.86
CA TYR A 105 20.80 -0.55 9.25
C TYR A 105 21.02 -2.07 9.36
N LEU A 106 20.21 -2.89 8.66
CA LEU A 106 20.35 -4.35 8.68
C LEU A 106 21.73 -4.81 8.20
N ARG A 107 22.25 -4.20 7.13
CA ARG A 107 23.59 -4.51 6.59
C ARG A 107 24.75 -4.13 7.52
N ALA A 108 24.52 -3.22 8.45
CA ALA A 108 25.52 -2.78 9.43
C ALA A 108 25.55 -3.66 10.69
N GLN A 109 24.61 -4.60 10.83
CA GLN A 109 24.57 -5.52 11.97
C GLN A 109 25.41 -6.77 11.71
N ASP A 110 26.18 -7.18 12.72
CA ASP A 110 26.89 -8.46 12.75
C ASP A 110 26.72 -9.07 14.16
N PRO A 111 25.91 -10.15 14.32
CA PRO A 111 25.23 -10.90 13.27
C PRO A 111 23.98 -10.19 12.71
N VAL A 112 23.59 -10.56 11.49
CA VAL A 112 22.36 -10.07 10.86
C VAL A 112 21.13 -10.53 11.66
N PRO A 113 20.19 -9.63 12.01
CA PRO A 113 18.95 -10.00 12.66
C PRO A 113 18.14 -10.98 11.80
N THR A 114 17.57 -12.02 12.41
CA THR A 114 16.71 -12.99 11.73
C THR A 114 15.23 -12.80 12.05
N GLU A 115 14.91 -11.92 12.99
CA GLU A 115 13.55 -11.61 13.40
C GLU A 115 12.91 -10.53 12.52
N ILE A 116 11.64 -10.74 12.19
CA ILE A 116 10.86 -9.77 11.41
C ILE A 116 10.55 -8.54 12.26
N SER A 117 10.94 -7.37 11.79
CA SER A 117 10.66 -6.10 12.46
C SER A 117 9.21 -5.67 12.25
N GLN A 118 8.32 -6.02 13.20
CA GLN A 118 6.90 -5.63 13.15
C GLN A 118 6.70 -4.10 13.06
N GLY A 119 7.57 -3.33 13.72
CA GLY A 119 7.55 -1.87 13.66
C GLY A 119 7.87 -1.34 12.26
N PHE A 120 8.82 -1.96 11.56
CA PHE A 120 9.14 -1.61 10.19
C PHE A 120 8.00 -1.98 9.24
N ILE A 121 7.40 -3.17 9.40
CA ILE A 121 6.20 -3.54 8.62
C ILE A 121 5.06 -2.55 8.84
N ALA A 122 4.77 -2.17 10.09
CA ALA A 122 3.72 -1.20 10.39
C ALA A 122 3.99 0.17 9.74
N TYR A 123 5.25 0.61 9.75
CA TYR A 123 5.70 1.79 9.02
C TYR A 123 5.43 1.67 7.51
N GLU A 124 5.87 0.58 6.88
CA GLU A 124 5.71 0.39 5.44
C GLU A 124 4.23 0.36 5.03
N VAL A 125 3.41 -0.39 5.76
CA VAL A 125 1.97 -0.49 5.54
C VAL A 125 1.30 0.87 5.67
N ALA A 126 1.63 1.65 6.71
CA ALA A 126 1.04 2.95 6.95
C ALA A 126 1.38 3.94 5.83
N PHE A 127 2.66 4.08 5.47
CA PHE A 127 3.08 5.02 4.44
C PHE A 127 2.68 4.59 3.04
N ALA A 128 2.65 3.29 2.74
CA ALA A 128 2.11 2.79 1.49
C ALA A 128 0.61 3.09 1.38
N ALA A 129 -0.18 2.85 2.44
CA ALA A 129 -1.60 3.19 2.44
C ALA A 129 -1.83 4.71 2.27
N LEU A 130 -1.05 5.53 2.98
CA LEU A 130 -1.09 7.00 2.86
C LEU A 130 -0.67 7.51 1.49
N ALA A 131 0.16 6.78 0.74
CA ALA A 131 0.50 7.09 -0.65
C ALA A 131 -0.58 6.63 -1.64
N ILE A 132 -1.11 5.42 -1.45
CA ILE A 132 -2.07 4.79 -2.37
C ILE A 132 -3.45 5.47 -2.31
N VAL A 133 -3.97 5.77 -1.12
CA VAL A 133 -5.29 6.39 -0.93
C VAL A 133 -5.44 7.70 -1.74
N PRO A 134 -4.57 8.72 -1.61
CA PRO A 134 -4.66 9.93 -2.42
C PRO A 134 -4.42 9.65 -3.90
N GLY A 135 -3.62 8.65 -4.26
CA GLY A 135 -3.46 8.16 -5.63
C GLY A 135 -4.78 7.69 -6.24
N VAL A 136 -5.53 6.84 -5.53
CA VAL A 136 -6.85 6.36 -5.96
C VAL A 136 -7.83 7.52 -6.16
N LEU A 137 -7.87 8.47 -5.21
CA LEU A 137 -8.72 9.65 -5.30
C LEU A 137 -8.34 10.55 -6.49
N LEU A 138 -7.05 10.73 -6.74
CA LEU A 138 -6.53 11.50 -7.87
C LEU A 138 -6.93 10.86 -9.20
N VAL A 139 -6.74 9.54 -9.35
CA VAL A 139 -7.13 8.83 -10.58
C VAL A 139 -8.63 8.93 -10.80
N ALA A 140 -9.44 8.74 -9.75
CA ALA A 140 -10.89 8.87 -9.85
C ALA A 140 -11.34 10.27 -10.30
N ARG A 141 -10.69 11.31 -9.76
CA ARG A 141 -10.89 12.71 -10.16
C ARG A 141 -10.59 12.95 -11.64
N LEU A 142 -9.47 12.43 -12.10
CA LEU A 142 -9.04 12.61 -13.50
C LEU A 142 -9.95 11.83 -14.46
N ALA A 143 -10.37 10.63 -14.08
CA ALA A 143 -11.27 9.80 -14.88
C ALA A 143 -12.67 10.41 -15.05
N THR A 144 -13.16 11.12 -14.03
CA THR A 144 -14.48 11.80 -14.10
C THR A 144 -14.45 13.07 -14.93
N ARG A 145 -13.35 13.85 -14.88
CA ARG A 145 -13.17 15.05 -15.71
C ARG A 145 -13.08 14.78 -17.21
N ARG A 146 -12.57 13.60 -17.62
CA ARG A 146 -12.45 13.24 -19.04
C ARG A 146 -13.77 12.78 -19.67
N ALA A 147 -14.80 12.50 -18.85
CA ALA A 147 -16.09 12.00 -19.29
C ALA A 147 -17.17 13.10 -19.35
N ALA A 148 -16.84 14.32 -18.94
CA ALA A 148 -17.68 15.52 -18.99
C ALA A 148 -17.15 16.46 -20.08
#